data_AF-A0A0K0JJZ5-F1
#
_entry.id   AF-A0A0K0JJZ5-F1
#
_cell.length_a   1.000
_cell.length_b   1.000
_cell.length_c   1.000
_cell.angle_alpha   90.00
_cell.angle_beta   90.00
_cell.angle_gamma   90.00
#
_symmetry.space_group_name_H-M   'P 1'
#
loop_
_entity.id
_entity.type
_entity.pdbx_description
1 polymer ?
#
loop_
_entity_poly.entity_id
_entity_poly.type
_entity_poly.pdbx_seq_one_letter_code
_entity_poly.pdbx_strand_id
1 'polypeptide(L)'
;MAHYFTQQQIEEYRQCFTLYCPKGCAQNASHLRYIMRSLGYTPTTPETIEYFRKYGQQLDFPCFLEILHQENQKGDPIKEIIDALRGIDSKKQNWITVPEFIGILSSVGEKMSREEIYNILQQLDITGGRVPFSSLLNFISNSHTDYTYFTDNNH
;
A
#
# COMPACT_ATOMS: atom_id res chain seq x y z
N MET A 1 -8.62 23.81 -0.85
CA MET A 1 -7.77 22.63 -1.13
C MET A 1 -6.55 22.59 -0.22
N ALA A 2 -5.78 23.68 -0.09
CA ALA A 2 -4.66 23.82 0.87
C ALA A 2 -5.05 23.82 2.37
N HIS A 3 -6.28 23.45 2.73
CA HIS A 3 -6.77 23.52 4.12
C HIS A 3 -6.57 22.22 4.89
N TYR A 4 -6.40 21.09 4.20
CA TYR A 4 -6.25 19.77 4.84
C TYR A 4 -4.80 19.46 5.22
N PHE A 5 -3.86 20.10 4.55
CA PHE A 5 -2.44 19.85 4.69
C PHE A 5 -1.73 21.09 5.20
N THR A 6 -0.71 20.88 6.02
CA THR A 6 0.18 21.97 6.40
C THR A 6 0.97 22.45 5.17
N GLN A 7 1.49 23.67 5.23
CA GLN A 7 2.35 24.19 4.15
C GLN A 7 3.57 23.29 3.91
N GLN A 8 4.13 22.70 4.97
CA GLN A 8 5.24 21.76 4.89
C GLN A 8 4.85 20.48 4.14
N GLN A 9 3.70 19.88 4.44
CA GLN A 9 3.20 18.71 3.72
C GLN A 9 2.92 19.02 2.25
N ILE A 10 2.31 20.16 1.96
CA ILE A 10 2.05 20.58 0.57
C ILE A 10 3.36 20.73 -0.20
N GLU A 11 4.39 21.29 0.42
CA GLU A 11 5.71 21.46 -0.20
C GLU A 11 6.37 20.09 -0.46
N GLU A 12 6.35 19.18 0.52
CA GLU A 12 6.84 17.81 0.35
C GLU A 12 6.12 17.07 -0.80
N TYR A 13 4.79 17.14 -0.82
CA TYR A 13 3.99 16.51 -1.87
C TYR A 13 4.25 17.14 -3.23
N ARG A 14 4.45 18.45 -3.29
CA ARG A 14 4.81 19.16 -4.53
C ARG A 14 6.16 18.69 -5.04
N GLN A 15 7.17 18.62 -4.18
CA GLN A 15 8.51 18.17 -4.55
C GLN A 15 8.48 16.73 -5.08
N CYS A 16 7.83 15.83 -4.35
CA CYS A 16 7.65 14.44 -4.77
C CYS A 16 6.88 14.34 -6.11
N PHE A 17 5.77 15.06 -6.24
CA PHE A 17 4.96 15.04 -7.46
C PHE A 17 5.73 15.61 -8.66
N THR A 18 6.43 16.73 -8.51
CA THR A 18 7.25 17.30 -9.59
C THR A 18 8.41 16.40 -9.99
N LEU A 19 9.04 15.69 -9.04
CA LEU A 19 10.11 14.74 -9.31
C LEU A 19 9.65 13.59 -10.22
N TYR A 20 8.47 13.01 -9.94
CA TYR A 20 7.96 11.86 -10.69
C TYR A 20 7.08 12.24 -11.89
N CYS A 21 6.46 13.43 -11.88
CA CYS A 21 5.59 13.92 -12.95
C CYS A 21 6.17 15.17 -13.65
N PRO A 22 7.23 15.03 -14.48
CA PRO A 22 7.86 16.16 -15.17
C PRO A 22 6.92 16.86 -16.17
N LYS A 23 5.89 16.16 -16.67
CA LYS A 23 4.84 16.74 -17.53
C LYS A 23 3.76 17.49 -16.74
N GLY A 24 3.83 17.51 -15.41
CA GLY A 24 2.84 18.14 -14.53
C GLY A 24 1.60 17.28 -14.24
N CYS A 25 1.54 16.04 -14.74
CA CYS A 25 0.43 15.13 -14.45
C CYS A 25 0.86 13.66 -14.33
N ALA A 26 0.13 12.90 -13.51
CA ALA A 26 0.30 11.44 -13.43
C ALA A 26 -0.31 10.78 -14.67
N GLN A 27 0.43 9.85 -15.26
CA GLN A 27 0.14 9.30 -16.60
C GLN A 27 -0.81 8.10 -16.58
N ASN A 28 -0.81 7.31 -15.50
CA ASN A 28 -1.65 6.12 -15.35
C ASN A 28 -1.73 5.70 -13.87
N ALA A 29 -2.67 4.79 -13.57
CA ALA A 29 -2.95 4.30 -12.22
C ALA A 29 -1.72 3.71 -11.51
N SER A 30 -0.86 2.98 -12.24
CA SER A 30 0.38 2.41 -11.68
C SER A 30 1.39 3.51 -11.30
N HIS A 31 1.51 4.56 -12.12
CA HIS A 31 2.37 5.69 -11.83
C HIS A 31 1.88 6.47 -10.60
N LEU A 32 0.57 6.73 -10.50
CA LEU A 32 -0.02 7.32 -9.30
C LEU A 32 0.27 6.49 -8.04
N ARG A 33 0.06 5.16 -8.12
CA ARG A 33 0.34 4.24 -7.00
C ARG A 33 1.78 4.34 -6.53
N TYR A 34 2.72 4.46 -7.47
CA TYR A 34 4.14 4.61 -7.16
C TYR A 34 4.45 5.92 -6.41
N ILE A 35 3.91 7.05 -6.86
CA ILE A 35 4.09 8.36 -6.22
C ILE A 35 3.43 8.39 -4.83
N MET A 36 2.28 7.76 -4.67
CA MET A 36 1.61 7.68 -3.38
C MET A 36 2.42 6.84 -2.39
N ARG A 37 3.02 5.74 -2.85
CA ARG A 37 3.90 4.88 -2.04
C ARG A 37 5.20 5.55 -1.62
N SER A 38 5.80 6.39 -2.46
CA SER A 38 6.98 7.17 -2.05
C SER A 38 6.66 8.21 -0.97
N LEU A 39 5.40 8.59 -0.82
CA LEU A 39 4.89 9.44 0.26
C LEU A 39 4.37 8.64 1.47
N GLY A 40 4.56 7.32 1.49
CA GLY A 40 4.13 6.44 2.58
C GLY A 40 2.68 5.96 2.53
N TYR A 41 1.90 6.35 1.52
CA TYR A 41 0.54 5.84 1.33
C TYR A 41 0.57 4.48 0.62
N THR A 42 -0.37 3.58 0.95
CA THR A 42 -0.42 2.23 0.38
C THR A 42 -1.70 1.98 -0.43
N PRO A 43 -2.02 2.79 -1.45
CA PRO A 43 -3.24 2.59 -2.23
C PRO A 43 -3.17 1.28 -3.02
N THR A 44 -4.32 0.62 -3.11
CA THR A 44 -4.52 -0.61 -3.88
C THR A 44 -4.68 -0.30 -5.37
N THR A 45 -4.46 -1.31 -6.23
CA THR A 45 -4.62 -1.16 -7.67
C THR A 45 -6.05 -0.76 -8.08
N PRO A 46 -7.13 -1.35 -7.52
CA PRO A 46 -8.49 -0.90 -7.83
C PRO A 46 -8.75 0.55 -7.44
N GLU A 47 -8.21 1.02 -6.32
CA GLU A 47 -8.40 2.41 -5.87
C GLU A 47 -7.73 3.41 -6.82
N THR A 48 -6.50 3.14 -7.26
CA THR A 48 -5.83 4.05 -8.19
C THR A 48 -6.50 4.08 -9.56
N ILE A 49 -7.07 2.96 -10.02
CA ILE A 49 -7.91 2.93 -11.23
C ILE A 49 -9.17 3.81 -11.03
N GLU A 50 -9.80 3.72 -9.86
CA GLU A 50 -11.00 4.52 -9.55
C GLU A 50 -10.68 6.01 -9.44
N TYR A 51 -9.51 6.39 -8.91
CA TYR A 51 -9.06 7.79 -8.93
C TYR A 51 -8.93 8.34 -10.35
N PHE A 52 -8.35 7.59 -11.28
CA PHE A 52 -8.29 7.98 -12.69
C PHE A 52 -9.68 8.06 -13.34
N ARG A 53 -10.61 7.19 -12.95
CA ARG A 53 -12.01 7.28 -13.42
C ARG A 53 -12.70 8.54 -12.90
N LYS A 54 -12.47 8.90 -11.63
CA LYS A 54 -13.13 10.02 -10.94
C LYS A 54 -12.61 11.39 -11.37
N TYR A 55 -11.29 11.56 -11.45
CA TYR A 55 -10.65 12.85 -11.72
C TYR A 55 -10.16 13.00 -13.17
N GLY A 56 -10.25 11.94 -13.98
CA GLY A 56 -9.86 11.94 -15.39
C GLY A 56 -8.47 11.35 -15.63
N GLN A 57 -8.14 11.18 -16.92
CA GLN A 57 -6.90 10.51 -17.37
C GLN A 57 -5.61 11.30 -17.09
N GLN A 58 -5.72 12.58 -16.74
CA GLN A 58 -4.58 13.45 -16.41
C GLN A 58 -4.81 14.04 -15.04
N LEU A 59 -4.17 13.47 -14.03
CA LEU A 59 -4.22 13.97 -12.66
C LEU A 59 -3.16 15.05 -12.48
N ASP A 60 -3.59 16.30 -12.31
CA ASP A 60 -2.71 17.39 -11.93
C ASP A 60 -2.46 17.39 -10.41
N PHE A 61 -1.60 18.32 -9.96
CA PHE A 61 -1.24 18.42 -8.55
C PHE A 61 -2.44 18.74 -7.62
N PRO A 62 -3.37 19.66 -7.96
CA PRO A 62 -4.61 19.83 -7.22
C PRO A 62 -5.44 18.54 -7.05
N CYS A 63 -5.66 17.76 -8.12
CA CYS A 63 -6.35 16.47 -8.04
C CYS A 63 -5.58 15.47 -7.17
N PHE A 64 -4.25 15.47 -7.25
CA PHE A 64 -3.40 14.63 -6.42
C PHE A 64 -3.57 14.93 -4.93
N LEU A 65 -3.66 16.21 -4.53
CA LEU A 65 -3.92 16.59 -3.14
C LEU A 65 -5.30 16.08 -2.65
N GLU A 66 -6.33 16.14 -3.48
CA GLU A 66 -7.66 15.60 -3.12
C GLU A 66 -7.63 14.07 -2.92
N ILE A 67 -6.83 13.37 -3.73
CA ILE A 67 -6.62 11.92 -3.57
C ILE A 67 -5.89 11.63 -2.25
N LEU A 68 -4.79 12.33 -1.95
CA LEU A 68 -4.06 12.15 -0.69
C LEU A 68 -4.93 12.49 0.52
N HIS A 69 -5.82 13.48 0.40
CA HIS A 69 -6.76 13.79 1.47
C HIS A 69 -7.75 12.64 1.70
N GLN A 70 -8.26 12.04 0.62
CA GLN A 70 -9.13 10.86 0.70
C GLN A 70 -8.41 9.65 1.33
N GLU A 71 -7.14 9.45 1.03
CA GLU A 71 -6.34 8.41 1.70
C GLU A 71 -6.13 8.68 3.19
N ASN A 72 -5.87 9.93 3.61
CA ASN A 72 -5.73 10.25 5.03
C ASN A 72 -7.01 10.10 5.84
N GLN A 73 -8.16 10.09 5.18
CA GLN A 73 -9.43 9.80 5.83
C GLN A 73 -9.66 8.31 6.05
N LYS A 74 -8.86 7.44 5.42
CA LYS A 74 -8.96 6.00 5.63
C LYS A 74 -8.45 5.62 7.03
N GLY A 75 -8.93 4.48 7.51
CA GLY A 75 -8.44 3.90 8.75
C GLY A 75 -6.99 3.43 8.62
N ASP A 76 -6.40 3.05 9.75
CA ASP A 76 -5.10 2.38 9.76
C ASP A 76 -5.23 1.02 9.03
N PRO A 77 -4.51 0.81 7.89
CA PRO A 77 -4.56 -0.45 7.16
C PRO A 77 -4.17 -1.66 8.01
N ILE A 78 -3.24 -1.48 8.95
CA ILE A 78 -2.80 -2.56 9.85
C ILE A 78 -3.94 -2.97 10.77
N LYS A 79 -4.68 -1.99 11.31
CA LYS A 79 -5.85 -2.25 12.16
C LYS A 79 -6.94 -3.00 11.39
N GLU A 80 -7.22 -2.60 10.15
CA GLU A 80 -8.19 -3.30 9.29
C GLU A 80 -7.79 -4.76 9.05
N ILE A 81 -6.50 -5.00 8.76
CA ILE A 81 -5.96 -6.36 8.60
C ILE A 81 -6.08 -7.16 9.90
N ILE A 82 -5.75 -6.58 11.05
CA ILE A 82 -5.88 -7.23 12.36
C ILE A 82 -7.33 -7.64 12.63
N ASP A 83 -8.28 -6.74 12.38
CA ASP A 83 -9.71 -7.00 12.62
C ASP A 83 -10.24 -8.08 11.65
N ALA A 84 -9.79 -8.09 10.40
CA ALA A 84 -10.10 -9.16 9.44
C ALA A 84 -9.53 -10.52 9.88
N LEU A 85 -8.27 -10.56 10.33
CA LEU A 85 -7.63 -11.79 10.83
C LEU A 85 -8.32 -12.32 12.09
N ARG A 86 -8.76 -11.45 13.00
CA ARG A 86 -9.58 -11.83 14.17
C ARG A 86 -10.94 -12.39 13.78
N GLY A 87 -11.54 -11.87 12.71
CA GLY A 87 -12.78 -12.41 12.16
C GLY A 87 -12.62 -13.84 11.63
N ILE A 88 -11.47 -14.15 11.03
CA ILE A 88 -11.13 -15.50 10.56
C ILE A 88 -10.84 -16.44 11.75
N ASP A 89 -10.08 -15.97 12.73
CA ASP A 89 -9.65 -16.76 13.90
C ASP A 89 -10.64 -16.72 15.07
N SER A 90 -11.83 -17.29 14.85
CA SER A 90 -12.87 -17.43 15.89
C SER A 90 -12.41 -18.20 17.14
N LYS A 91 -11.37 -19.03 17.03
CA LYS A 91 -10.84 -19.88 18.11
C LYS A 91 -9.66 -19.25 18.85
N LYS A 92 -9.25 -18.02 18.51
CA LYS A 92 -8.11 -17.30 19.11
C LYS A 92 -6.82 -18.11 19.09
N GLN A 93 -6.58 -18.82 18.00
CA GLN A 93 -5.39 -19.60 17.74
C GLN A 93 -4.16 -18.72 17.42
N ASN A 94 -4.37 -17.49 16.98
CA ASN A 94 -3.37 -16.50 16.53
C ASN A 94 -2.52 -16.97 15.34
N TRP A 95 -3.05 -17.87 14.52
CA TRP A 95 -2.45 -18.32 13.28
C TRP A 95 -3.51 -18.64 12.24
N ILE A 96 -3.09 -18.64 10.97
CA ILE A 96 -3.86 -19.14 9.83
C ILE A 96 -3.08 -20.26 9.15
N THR A 97 -3.76 -21.24 8.56
CA THR A 97 -3.05 -22.27 7.78
C THR A 97 -2.54 -21.69 6.47
N VAL A 98 -1.42 -22.20 5.95
CA VAL A 98 -0.87 -21.76 4.66
C VAL A 98 -1.90 -21.88 3.51
N PRO A 99 -2.70 -22.97 3.38
CA PRO A 99 -3.73 -23.05 2.35
C PRO A 99 -4.82 -21.99 2.48
N GLU A 100 -5.29 -21.68 3.69
CA GLU A 100 -6.27 -20.62 3.93
C GLU A 100 -5.69 -19.25 3.58
N PHE A 101 -4.45 -18.99 3.97
CA PHE A 101 -3.74 -17.75 3.64
C PHE A 101 -3.59 -17.56 2.13
N ILE A 102 -3.14 -18.60 1.41
CA ILE A 102 -3.07 -18.58 -0.06
C ILE A 102 -4.47 -18.34 -0.65
N GLY A 103 -5.49 -19.01 -0.13
CA GLY A 103 -6.87 -18.88 -0.58
C GLY A 103 -7.39 -17.45 -0.47
N ILE A 104 -7.14 -16.78 0.65
CA ILE A 104 -7.52 -15.38 0.86
C ILE A 104 -6.80 -14.48 -0.15
N LEU A 105 -5.47 -14.54 -0.21
CA LEU A 105 -4.66 -13.68 -1.06
C LEU A 105 -4.88 -13.88 -2.57
N SER A 106 -5.35 -15.07 -2.96
CA SER A 106 -5.67 -15.38 -4.36
C SER A 106 -7.08 -14.98 -4.78
N SER A 107 -8.01 -14.76 -3.83
CA SER A 107 -9.45 -14.63 -4.13
C SER A 107 -10.12 -13.37 -3.61
N VAL A 108 -9.60 -12.76 -2.55
CA VAL A 108 -10.23 -11.62 -1.86
C VAL A 108 -9.52 -10.31 -2.26
N GLY A 109 -10.29 -9.31 -2.69
CA GLY A 109 -9.77 -7.97 -2.98
C GLY A 109 -8.81 -7.92 -4.17
N GLU A 110 -7.67 -7.26 -4.00
CA GLU A 110 -6.57 -7.25 -4.98
C GLU A 110 -5.88 -8.62 -4.99
N LYS A 111 -6.22 -9.43 -6.00
CA LYS A 111 -5.70 -10.78 -6.13
C LYS A 111 -4.21 -10.75 -6.42
N MET A 112 -3.46 -11.54 -5.66
CA MET A 112 -2.05 -11.77 -5.91
C MET A 112 -1.84 -13.06 -6.69
N SER A 113 -0.82 -13.05 -7.54
CA SER A 113 -0.36 -14.22 -8.27
C SER A 113 0.22 -15.27 -7.32
N ARG A 114 0.29 -16.52 -7.79
CA ARG A 114 0.86 -17.61 -6.98
C ARG A 114 2.33 -17.36 -6.67
N GLU A 115 3.03 -16.75 -7.61
CA GLU A 115 4.44 -16.38 -7.52
C GLU A 115 4.67 -15.32 -6.45
N GLU A 116 3.85 -14.27 -6.42
CA GLU A 116 3.89 -13.22 -5.38
C GLU A 116 3.59 -13.80 -4.00
N ILE A 117 2.56 -14.64 -3.89
CA ILE A 117 2.21 -15.29 -2.61
C ILE A 117 3.34 -16.21 -2.14
N TYR A 118 3.97 -16.95 -3.05
CA TYR A 118 5.11 -17.79 -2.70
C TYR A 118 6.29 -16.96 -2.18
N ASN A 119 6.59 -15.82 -2.81
CA ASN A 119 7.64 -14.91 -2.34
C ASN A 119 7.34 -14.33 -0.96
N ILE A 120 6.08 -14.05 -0.65
CA ILE A 120 5.66 -13.63 0.70
C ILE A 120 5.87 -14.78 1.69
N LEU A 121 5.45 -16.00 1.34
CA LEU A 121 5.60 -17.18 2.21
C LEU A 121 7.07 -17.50 2.55
N GLN A 122 8.02 -17.21 1.67
CA GLN A 122 9.45 -17.37 1.96
C GLN A 122 9.99 -16.39 3.02
N GLN A 123 9.29 -15.28 3.25
CA GLN A 123 9.69 -14.22 4.20
C GLN A 123 8.97 -14.32 5.55
N LEU A 124 8.08 -15.30 5.71
CA LEU A 124 7.29 -15.49 6.92
C LEU A 124 7.84 -16.65 7.75
N ASP A 125 7.81 -16.48 9.07
CA ASP A 125 8.11 -17.54 10.04
C ASP A 125 7.00 -18.60 10.10
N ILE A 126 7.01 -19.54 9.16
CA ILE A 126 6.02 -20.62 9.06
C ILE A 126 6.42 -21.80 9.98
N THR A 127 5.53 -22.20 10.88
CA THR A 127 5.73 -23.36 11.76
C THR A 127 4.64 -24.40 11.55
N GLY A 128 5.01 -25.61 11.14
CA GLY A 128 4.06 -26.72 10.98
C GLY A 128 2.91 -26.45 9.98
N GLY A 129 3.20 -25.70 8.91
CA GLY A 129 2.19 -25.31 7.90
C GLY A 129 1.22 -24.21 8.34
N ARG A 130 1.55 -23.50 9.44
CA ARG A 130 0.78 -22.39 9.99
C ARG A 130 1.60 -21.11 9.95
N VAL A 131 0.93 -20.02 9.62
CA VAL A 131 1.50 -18.67 9.64
C VAL A 131 1.01 -17.97 10.91
N PRO A 132 1.90 -17.66 11.88
CA PRO A 132 1.54 -16.86 13.04
C PRO A 132 1.10 -15.44 12.62
N PHE A 133 0.06 -14.91 13.25
CA PHE A 133 -0.37 -13.53 12.98
C PHE A 133 0.71 -12.50 13.34
N SER A 134 1.51 -12.76 14.37
CA SER A 134 2.67 -11.92 14.70
C SER A 134 3.68 -11.85 13.55
N SER A 135 3.89 -12.96 12.83
CA SER A 135 4.78 -13.02 11.67
C SER A 135 4.21 -12.19 10.51
N LEU A 136 2.90 -12.31 10.24
CA LEU A 136 2.22 -11.47 9.23
C LEU A 136 2.32 -9.98 9.57
N LEU A 137 2.02 -9.59 10.80
CA LEU A 137 2.07 -8.19 11.22
C LEU A 137 3.49 -7.65 11.17
N ASN A 138 4.47 -8.42 11.63
CA ASN A 138 5.88 -8.04 11.53
C ASN A 138 6.32 -7.87 10.07
N PHE A 139 5.91 -8.77 9.18
CA PHE A 139 6.17 -8.66 7.74
C PHE A 139 5.56 -7.39 7.15
N ILE A 140 4.29 -7.12 7.44
CA ILE A 140 3.61 -5.93 6.91
C ILE A 140 4.25 -4.66 7.48
N SER A 141 4.52 -4.60 8.79
CA SER A 141 5.16 -3.44 9.43
C SER A 141 6.60 -3.21 8.96
N ASN A 142 7.40 -4.26 8.79
CA ASN A 142 8.80 -4.12 8.34
C ASN A 142 8.92 -3.92 6.82
N SER A 143 7.89 -4.25 6.04
CA SER A 143 7.86 -3.88 4.62
C SER A 143 7.85 -2.37 4.39
N HIS A 144 7.52 -1.57 5.42
CA HIS A 144 7.64 -0.11 5.38
C HIS A 144 9.09 0.40 5.47
N THR A 145 10.09 -0.45 5.77
CA THR A 145 11.47 0.00 5.99
C THR A 145 12.43 -0.12 4.80
N ASP A 146 12.10 -0.86 3.73
CA ASP A 146 13.03 -1.06 2.60
C ASP A 146 12.75 -0.17 1.37
N TYR A 147 12.66 1.14 1.58
CA TYR A 147 12.82 2.14 0.50
C TYR A 147 14.13 2.94 0.60
N THR A 148 15.01 2.64 1.56
CA THR A 148 16.38 3.18 1.59
C THR A 148 17.34 2.34 0.76
N TYR A 149 17.01 2.12 -0.51
CA TYR A 149 17.99 1.68 -1.53
C TYR A 149 17.94 2.63 -2.73
N PHE A 150 18.24 3.91 -2.45
CA PHE A 150 19.03 4.74 -3.36
C PHE A 150 20.22 5.25 -2.56
N THR A 151 21.20 4.38 -2.35
CA THR A 151 22.55 4.82 -2.01
C THR A 151 23.10 5.57 -3.22
N ASP A 152 23.52 6.81 -3.00
CA ASP A 152 24.27 7.64 -3.93
C ASP A 152 25.38 6.84 -4.63
N ASN A 153 25.11 6.44 -5.88
CA ASN A 153 26.13 6.05 -6.84
C ASN A 153 26.21 7.14 -7.89
N ASN A 154 26.75 8.29 -7.51
CA ASN A 154 27.30 9.25 -8.47
C ASN A 154 28.52 9.93 -7.83
N HIS A 155 29.68 9.30 -8.01
CA HIS A 155 30.97 10.00 -8.01
C HIS A 155 31.31 10.30 -9.48
#